data_AF-A0A4P6JZ71-F1
#
_entry.id   AF-A0A4P6JZ71-F1
#
_cell.length_a   1.000
_cell.length_b   1.000
_cell.length_c   1.000
_cell.angle_alpha   90.00
_cell.angle_beta   90.00
_cell.angle_gamma   90.00
#
_symmetry.space_group_name_H-M   'P 1'
#
loop_
_entity.id
_entity.type
_entity.pdbx_description
1 polymer ?
#
loop_
_entity_poly.entity_id
_entity_poly.type
_entity_poly.pdbx_seq_one_letter_code
_entity_poly.pdbx_strand_id
1 'polypeptide(L)'
;MLRSDNQYRPAEQETIILPDTLVRSATNFRAYLKRYKLSSLDVSLVARVRYLTIWNIENGHPIGALQAQQVHAGLQRLTGIPYLASIATHTQDVSRRSR
;
A
#
# COMPACT_ATOMS: atom_id res chain seq x y z
N MET A 1 -54.96 13.42 4.87
CA MET A 1 -54.02 12.28 4.77
C MET A 1 -52.73 12.80 4.15
N LEU A 2 -51.74 13.15 4.99
CA LEU A 2 -50.45 13.69 4.55
C LEU A 2 -49.51 12.52 4.23
N ARG A 3 -48.89 12.56 3.04
CA ARG A 3 -47.85 11.63 2.63
C ARG A 3 -46.58 11.97 3.40
N SER A 4 -46.11 11.04 4.21
CA SER A 4 -44.80 11.12 4.86
C SER A 4 -43.72 10.86 3.82
N ASP A 5 -43.20 11.93 3.23
CA ASP A 5 -42.01 11.88 2.40
C ASP A 5 -40.81 11.51 3.29
N ASN A 6 -40.46 10.23 3.27
CA ASN A 6 -39.29 9.67 3.92
C ASN A 6 -38.03 10.16 3.18
N GLN A 7 -37.55 11.35 3.54
CA GLN A 7 -36.28 11.89 3.05
C GLN A 7 -35.11 11.07 3.62
N TYR A 8 -34.70 10.03 2.90
CA TYR A 8 -33.41 9.38 3.10
C TYR A 8 -32.30 10.38 2.76
N ARG A 9 -31.66 10.95 3.79
CA ARG A 9 -30.40 11.69 3.65
C ARG A 9 -29.27 10.66 3.67
N PRO A 10 -28.55 10.41 2.56
CA PRO A 10 -27.33 9.61 2.63
C PRO A 10 -26.37 10.31 3.59
N ALA A 11 -25.93 9.59 4.63
CA ALA A 11 -24.89 10.08 5.52
C ALA A 11 -23.66 10.42 4.67
N GLU A 12 -23.24 11.68 4.70
CA GLU A 12 -22.04 12.14 4.02
C GLU A 12 -20.86 11.31 4.54
N GLN A 13 -20.28 10.48 3.69
CA GLN A 13 -19.08 9.73 4.05
C GLN A 13 -17.92 10.72 4.10
N GLU A 14 -17.43 11.01 5.31
CA GLU A 14 -16.18 11.74 5.50
C GLU A 14 -15.03 10.99 4.82
N THR A 15 -14.59 11.48 3.66
CA THR A 15 -13.42 10.93 2.98
C THR A 15 -12.17 11.46 3.66
N ILE A 16 -11.44 10.60 4.37
CA ILE A 16 -10.14 10.95 4.92
C ILE A 16 -9.11 10.99 3.77
N ILE A 17 -8.37 12.10 3.67
CA ILE A 17 -7.27 12.21 2.71
C ILE A 17 -6.13 11.29 3.18
N LEU A 18 -5.80 10.30 2.35
CA LEU A 18 -4.65 9.45 2.58
C LEU A 18 -3.36 10.29 2.53
N PRO A 19 -2.41 10.08 3.45
CA PRO A 19 -1.10 10.71 3.37
C PRO A 19 -0.45 10.46 2.00
N ASP A 20 0.08 11.51 1.37
CA ASP A 20 0.70 11.46 0.03
C ASP A 20 1.82 10.41 -0.07
N THR A 21 2.52 10.15 1.04
CA THR A 21 3.56 9.11 1.15
C THR A 21 3.01 7.70 0.90
N LEU A 22 1.82 7.39 1.42
CA LEU A 22 1.16 6.09 1.22
C LEU A 22 0.75 5.91 -0.25
N VAL A 23 0.15 6.95 -0.83
CA VAL A 23 -0.31 6.96 -2.22
C VAL A 23 0.87 6.81 -3.19
N ARG A 24 1.97 7.54 -2.95
CA ARG A 24 3.20 7.44 -3.76
C ARG A 24 3.85 6.08 -3.64
N SER A 25 3.93 5.51 -2.42
CA SER A 25 4.52 4.19 -2.20
C SER A 25 3.76 3.12 -3.01
N ALA A 26 2.43 3.11 -2.93
CA ALA A 26 1.58 2.20 -3.68
C ALA A 26 1.73 2.38 -5.19
N THR A 27 1.74 3.63 -5.66
CA THR A 27 1.86 3.95 -7.09
C THR A 27 3.20 3.48 -7.66
N ASN A 28 4.30 3.75 -6.96
CA ASN A 28 5.64 3.30 -7.35
C ASN A 28 5.73 1.78 -7.39
N PHE A 29 5.16 1.11 -6.39
CA PHE A 29 5.17 -0.35 -6.31
C PHE A 29 4.42 -0.98 -7.47
N ARG A 30 3.17 -0.54 -7.74
CA ARG A 30 2.38 -1.02 -8.89
C ARG A 30 3.06 -0.73 -10.22
N ALA A 31 3.67 0.45 -10.37
CA ALA A 31 4.43 0.79 -11.58
C ALA A 31 5.63 -0.14 -11.79
N TYR A 32 6.33 -0.50 -10.71
CA TYR A 32 7.45 -1.45 -10.76
C TYR A 32 6.98 -2.85 -11.16
N LEU A 33 5.92 -3.38 -10.52
CA LEU A 33 5.36 -4.69 -10.89
C LEU A 33 4.95 -4.72 -12.36
N LYS A 34 4.29 -3.67 -12.84
CA LYS A 34 3.88 -3.54 -14.25
C LYS A 34 5.08 -3.50 -15.19
N ARG A 35 6.12 -2.72 -14.87
CA ARG A 35 7.34 -2.59 -15.69
C ARG A 35 8.04 -3.94 -15.88
N TYR A 36 8.12 -4.73 -14.82
CA TYR A 36 8.82 -6.02 -14.82
C TYR A 36 7.87 -7.22 -15.02
N LYS A 37 6.59 -6.98 -15.31
CA LYS A 37 5.54 -8.00 -15.51
C LYS A 37 5.49 -9.02 -14.36
N LEU A 38 5.65 -8.54 -13.13
CA LEU A 38 5.64 -9.38 -11.94
C LEU A 38 4.21 -9.63 -11.44
N SER A 39 3.95 -10.86 -11.01
CA SER A 39 2.73 -11.21 -10.28
C SER A 39 2.89 -10.92 -8.78
N SER A 40 1.87 -10.33 -8.15
CA SER A 40 1.84 -10.14 -6.69
C SER A 40 1.99 -11.46 -5.93
N LEU A 41 1.51 -12.57 -6.50
CA LEU A 41 1.68 -13.90 -5.91
C LEU A 41 3.15 -14.32 -5.93
N ASP A 42 3.83 -14.19 -7.06
CA ASP A 42 5.25 -14.57 -7.18
C ASP A 42 6.13 -13.73 -6.25
N VAL A 43 5.85 -12.43 -6.16
CA VAL A 43 6.53 -11.53 -5.21
C VAL A 43 6.32 -12.02 -3.78
N SER A 44 5.10 -12.40 -3.40
CA SER A 44 4.83 -12.90 -2.04
C SER A 44 5.60 -14.19 -1.72
N LEU A 45 5.66 -15.12 -2.67
CA LEU A 45 6.37 -16.40 -2.53
C LEU A 45 7.88 -16.20 -2.41
N VAL A 46 8.48 -15.41 -3.31
CA VAL A 46 9.94 -15.18 -3.32
C VAL A 46 10.39 -14.31 -2.15
N ALA A 47 9.60 -13.31 -1.78
CA ALA A 47 9.87 -12.48 -0.59
C ALA A 47 9.61 -13.24 0.73
N ARG A 48 8.91 -14.39 0.69
CA ARG A 48 8.47 -15.16 1.86
C ARG A 48 7.60 -14.33 2.82
N VAL A 49 6.68 -13.55 2.24
CA VAL A 49 5.68 -12.79 2.99
C VAL A 49 4.28 -13.30 2.64
N ARG A 50 3.29 -12.98 3.48
CA ARG A 50 1.89 -13.32 3.17
C ARG A 50 1.44 -12.53 1.94
N TYR A 51 0.58 -13.11 1.11
CA TYR A 51 0.01 -12.40 -0.04
C TYR A 51 -0.67 -11.07 0.36
N LEU A 52 -1.35 -11.06 1.52
CA LEU A 52 -1.95 -9.86 2.09
C LEU A 52 -0.94 -8.72 2.33
N THR A 53 0.32 -9.04 2.61
CA THR A 53 1.39 -8.02 2.73
C THR A 53 1.61 -7.32 1.39
N ILE A 54 1.63 -8.04 0.27
CA ILE A 54 1.80 -7.44 -1.06
C ILE A 54 0.57 -6.62 -1.43
N TRP A 55 -0.62 -7.17 -1.18
CA TRP A 55 -1.89 -6.45 -1.38
C TRP A 55 -1.94 -5.14 -0.58
N ASN A 56 -1.46 -5.14 0.67
CA ASN A 56 -1.37 -3.94 1.49
C ASN A 56 -0.49 -2.87 0.82
N ILE A 57 0.69 -3.24 0.31
CA ILE A 57 1.58 -2.29 -0.39
C ILE A 57 0.89 -1.73 -1.63
N GLU A 58 0.25 -2.58 -2.45
CA GLU A 58 -0.45 -2.17 -3.67
C GLU A 58 -1.60 -1.19 -3.41
N ASN A 59 -2.18 -1.19 -2.21
CA ASN A 59 -3.26 -0.30 -1.79
C ASN A 59 -2.79 0.84 -0.88
N GLY A 60 -1.49 0.96 -0.62
CA GLY A 60 -0.94 2.03 0.23
C GLY A 60 -1.15 1.82 1.72
N HIS A 61 -1.47 0.61 2.15
CA HIS A 61 -1.48 0.26 3.56
C HIS A 61 -0.05 0.00 4.05
N PRO A 62 0.37 0.62 5.18
CA PRO A 62 1.69 0.40 5.73
C PRO A 62 1.86 -1.06 6.19
N ILE A 63 3.10 -1.55 6.13
CA ILE A 63 3.49 -2.88 6.57
C ILE A 63 4.62 -2.83 7.61
N GLY A 64 5.03 -3.98 8.15
CA GLY A 64 6.19 -4.05 9.05
C GLY A 64 7.51 -3.77 8.33
N ALA A 65 8.49 -3.17 9.03
CA ALA A 65 9.80 -2.87 8.45
C ALA A 65 10.56 -4.12 7.96
N LEU A 66 10.49 -5.22 8.72
CA LEU A 66 11.06 -6.51 8.31
C LEU A 66 10.40 -7.04 7.02
N GLN A 67 9.07 -6.91 6.92
CA GLN A 67 8.33 -7.31 5.73
C GLN A 67 8.72 -6.47 4.51
N ALA A 68 8.90 -5.16 4.69
CA ALA A 68 9.38 -4.28 3.62
C ALA A 68 10.78 -4.71 3.14
N GLN A 69 11.72 -5.00 4.04
CA GLN A 69 13.05 -5.51 3.69
C GLN A 69 12.99 -6.83 2.92
N GLN A 70 12.13 -7.76 3.37
CA GLN A 70 11.90 -9.03 2.68
C GLN A 70 11.36 -8.81 1.26
N VAL A 71 10.44 -7.87 1.07
CA VAL A 71 9.90 -7.52 -0.24
C VAL A 71 10.97 -6.90 -1.14
N HIS A 72 11.78 -5.96 -0.63
CA HIS A 72 12.91 -5.41 -1.39
C HIS A 72 13.86 -6.52 -1.89
N ALA A 73 14.25 -7.43 -1.00
CA ALA A 73 15.10 -8.56 -1.36
C ALA A 73 14.42 -9.50 -2.36
N GLY A 74 13.12 -9.77 -2.19
CA GLY A 74 12.34 -10.61 -3.11
C GLY A 74 12.25 -10.01 -4.52
N LEU A 75 11.98 -8.71 -4.63
CA LEU A 75 11.95 -8.00 -5.90
C LEU A 75 13.30 -8.03 -6.61
N GLN A 76 14.39 -7.77 -5.88
CA GLN A 76 15.74 -7.84 -6.44
C GLN A 76 16.08 -9.24 -6.95
N ARG A 77 15.68 -10.31 -6.24
CA ARG A 77 15.88 -11.69 -6.72
C ARG A 77 15.09 -11.99 -7.98
N LEU A 78 13.87 -11.48 -8.10
CA LEU A 78 13.00 -11.72 -9.27
C LEU A 78 13.49 -10.99 -10.52
N THR A 79 14.01 -9.77 -10.38
CA THR A 79 14.33 -8.90 -11.52
C THR A 79 15.82 -8.74 -11.78
N GLY A 80 16.67 -9.11 -10.82
CA GLY A 80 18.09 -8.74 -10.80
C GLY A 80 18.35 -7.25 -10.50
N ILE A 81 17.30 -6.43 -10.33
CA ILE A 81 17.38 -4.97 -10.22
C ILE A 81 16.81 -4.53 -8.87
N PRO A 82 17.56 -3.75 -8.06
CA PRO A 82 17.07 -3.30 -6.77
C PRO A 82 15.84 -2.38 -6.91
N TYR A 83 14.82 -2.62 -6.09
CA TYR A 83 13.70 -1.69 -5.92
C TYR A 83 14.14 -0.56 -4.99
N LEU A 84 14.30 0.65 -5.53
CA LEU A 84 14.88 1.80 -4.81
C LEU A 84 13.85 2.69 -4.10
N ALA A 85 12.57 2.58 -4.44
CA ALA A 85 11.52 3.39 -3.82
C ALA A 85 11.14 2.85 -2.44
N SER A 86 10.76 3.75 -1.53
CA SER A 86 10.35 3.35 -0.18
C SER A 86 9.00 2.64 -0.17
N ILE A 87 8.93 1.53 0.56
CA ILE A 87 7.68 0.88 0.96
C ILE A 87 7.18 1.54 2.26
N ALA A 88 5.91 1.93 2.30
CA ALA A 88 5.29 2.51 3.49
C ALA A 88 5.33 1.53 4.67
N THR A 89 5.79 1.99 5.83
CA THR A 89 5.85 1.20 7.06
C THR A 89 5.22 1.91 8.24
N HIS A 90 4.74 1.15 9.24
CA HIS A 90 4.02 1.70 10.40
C HIS A 90 4.85 2.72 11.22
N THR A 91 6.18 2.70 11.13
CA THR A 91 7.06 3.55 11.94
C THR A 91 7.34 4.93 11.30
N GLN A 92 6.99 5.14 10.03
CA GLN A 92 7.32 6.38 9.31
C GLN A 92 6.45 7.59 9.70
N ASP A 93 5.47 7.43 10.60
CA ASP A 93 4.54 8.50 11.00
C ASP A 93 4.91 9.20 12.33
N VAL A 94 5.98 8.78 13.02
CA VAL A 94 6.37 9.38 14.32
C VAL A 94 7.38 10.53 14.18
N SER A 95 8.02 10.69 13.03
CA SER A 95 9.18 11.60 12.88
C SER A 95 8.85 13.04 12.48
N ARG A 96 7.57 13.44 12.43
CA ARG A 96 7.16 14.83 12.06
C ARG A 96 6.43 15.62 13.15
N ARG A 97 6.28 15.08 14.37
CA ARG A 97 5.63 15.79 15.50
C ARG A 97 6.61 16.36 16.54
N SER A 98 7.92 16.30 16.28
CA SER A 98 8.95 16.83 17.19
C SER A 98 9.86 17.82 16.47
N ARG A 99 9.32 18.98 16.09
CA ARG A 99 10.09 20.20 15.84
C ARG A 99 9.30 21.39 16.33
#